data_AF-A0A7R9MSP2-F1
#
_entry.id   AF-A0A7R9MSP2-F1
#
_cell.length_a   1.000
_cell.length_b   1.000
_cell.length_c   1.000
_cell.angle_alpha   90.00
_cell.angle_beta   90.00
_cell.angle_gamma   90.00
#
_symmetry.space_group_name_H-M   'P 1'
#
loop_
_entity.id
_entity.type
_entity.pdbx_description
1 polymer ?
#
loop_
_entity_poly.entity_id
_entity_poly.type
_entity_poly.pdbx_seq_one_letter_code
_entity_poly.pdbx_strand_id
1 'polypeptide(L)'
;CDETHDEVFEAINKFGATTALLVPTQLNYLVKNPQKYHKNYFPTLQKVLTGAAPLSRSTYETIRERFRFRNFRNSYGMSESGFALAVHLGDTNLLINCETVGKVNPGMQVMVIDNNCNQLGANQLGEICMNGDQVTPGYVNNSAENDKLFTRNSFIRSGDIGYYDDNHFFYIIGRSKEVMNVD
;
A
#
# COMPACT_ATOMS: atom_id res chain seq x y z
N CYS A 1 -24.75 -3.50 3.77
CA CYS A 1 -23.31 -3.14 3.71
C CYS A 1 -22.90 -2.48 2.39
N ASP A 2 -23.73 -2.46 1.34
CA ASP A 2 -23.40 -1.77 0.08
C ASP A 2 -23.59 -0.24 0.14
N GLU A 3 -24.44 0.26 1.04
CA GLU A 3 -24.75 1.70 1.20
C GLU A 3 -23.50 2.56 1.47
N THR A 4 -22.50 2.02 2.18
CA THR A 4 -21.29 2.78 2.52
C THR A 4 -20.34 3.00 1.34
N HIS A 5 -20.34 2.15 0.32
CA HIS A 5 -19.52 2.36 -0.87
C HIS A 5 -20.14 3.43 -1.78
N ASP A 6 -21.45 3.34 -1.97
CA ASP A 6 -22.21 4.25 -2.82
C ASP A 6 -22.08 5.69 -2.31
N GLU A 7 -22.23 5.92 -1.00
CA GLU A 7 -22.09 7.23 -0.37
C GLU A 7 -20.72 7.88 -0.66
N VAL A 8 -19.64 7.11 -0.62
CA VAL A 8 -18.28 7.61 -0.93
C VAL A 8 -18.19 8.02 -2.40
N PHE A 9 -18.71 7.21 -3.31
CA PHE A 9 -18.64 7.48 -4.74
C PHE A 9 -19.52 8.66 -5.15
N GLU A 10 -20.69 8.78 -4.54
CA GLU A 10 -21.57 9.93 -4.70
C GLU A 10 -20.93 11.20 -4.14
N ALA A 11 -20.25 11.12 -2.99
CA ALA A 11 -19.51 12.24 -2.43
C ALA A 11 -18.38 12.70 -3.38
N ILE A 12 -17.62 11.78 -3.97
CA ILE A 12 -16.58 12.10 -4.97
C ILE A 12 -17.18 12.94 -6.11
N ASN A 13 -18.34 12.55 -6.63
CA ASN A 13 -19.01 13.25 -7.72
C ASN A 13 -19.60 14.58 -7.27
N LYS A 14 -20.32 14.59 -6.15
CA LYS A 14 -20.99 15.77 -5.58
C LYS A 14 -20.00 16.90 -5.31
N PHE A 15 -18.83 16.59 -4.78
CA PHE A 15 -17.81 17.59 -4.44
C PHE A 15 -16.78 17.80 -5.55
N GLY A 16 -16.91 17.11 -6.69
CA GLY A 16 -15.98 17.24 -7.81
C GLY A 16 -14.55 16.86 -7.44
N ALA A 17 -14.37 15.85 -6.59
CA ALA A 17 -13.06 15.47 -6.09
C ALA A 17 -12.14 15.06 -7.26
N THR A 18 -10.89 15.51 -7.21
CA THR A 18 -9.87 15.19 -8.22
C THR A 18 -8.94 14.06 -7.77
N THR A 19 -8.90 13.79 -6.47
CA THR A 19 -8.11 12.75 -5.82
C THR A 19 -8.96 12.04 -4.77
N ALA A 20 -8.86 10.70 -4.70
CA ALA A 20 -9.51 9.91 -3.67
C ALA A 20 -8.56 8.82 -3.14
N LEU A 21 -8.70 8.50 -1.85
CA LEU A 21 -8.23 7.22 -1.32
C LEU A 21 -9.37 6.22 -1.40
N LEU A 22 -9.15 5.12 -2.10
CA LEU A 22 -10.10 4.03 -2.21
C LEU A 22 -9.43 2.73 -1.76
N VAL A 23 -10.05 2.03 -0.83
CA VAL A 23 -9.55 0.73 -0.36
C VAL A 23 -9.86 -0.39 -1.38
N PRO A 24 -9.13 -1.52 -1.37
CA PRO A 24 -9.35 -2.61 -2.32
C PRO A 24 -10.78 -3.14 -2.37
N THR A 25 -11.52 -3.13 -1.25
CA THR A 25 -12.93 -3.54 -1.22
C THR A 25 -13.83 -2.63 -2.06
N GLN A 26 -13.63 -1.31 -2.00
CA GLN A 26 -14.34 -0.33 -2.83
C GLN A 26 -14.00 -0.49 -4.31
N LEU A 27 -12.73 -0.71 -4.63
CA LEU A 27 -12.29 -0.94 -6.01
C LEU A 27 -12.87 -2.24 -6.59
N ASN A 28 -12.89 -3.32 -5.81
CA ASN A 28 -13.56 -4.56 -6.17
C ASN A 28 -15.07 -4.35 -6.39
N TYR A 29 -15.71 -3.54 -5.55
CA TYR A 29 -17.12 -3.22 -5.69
C TYR A 29 -17.42 -2.44 -6.98
N LEU A 30 -16.56 -1.49 -7.38
CA LEU A 30 -16.63 -0.84 -8.70
C LEU A 30 -16.53 -1.89 -9.81
N VAL A 31 -15.53 -2.77 -9.76
CA VAL A 31 -15.30 -3.80 -10.78
C VAL A 31 -16.51 -4.72 -10.94
N LYS A 32 -17.10 -5.17 -9.83
CA LYS A 32 -18.26 -6.08 -9.81
C LYS A 32 -19.55 -5.46 -10.34
N ASN A 33 -19.67 -4.14 -10.37
CA ASN A 33 -20.91 -3.43 -10.75
C ASN A 33 -20.71 -2.52 -11.99
N PRO A 34 -20.30 -3.06 -13.16
CA PRO A 34 -19.95 -2.27 -14.34
C PRO A 34 -21.10 -1.47 -14.95
N GLN A 35 -22.35 -1.94 -14.80
CA GLN A 35 -23.52 -1.26 -15.36
C GLN A 35 -23.84 0.04 -14.60
N LYS A 36 -23.64 0.03 -13.27
CA LYS A 36 -23.81 1.21 -12.42
C LYS A 36 -22.59 2.14 -12.53
N TYR A 37 -21.40 1.57 -12.40
CA TYR A 37 -20.12 2.31 -12.41
C TYR A 37 -19.43 2.19 -13.76
N HIS A 38 -19.99 2.86 -14.76
CA HIS A 38 -19.45 2.92 -16.10
C HIS A 38 -18.19 3.82 -16.20
N LYS A 39 -17.48 3.78 -17.32
CA LYS A 39 -16.20 4.48 -17.55
C LYS A 39 -16.18 6.00 -17.29
N ASN A 40 -17.35 6.65 -17.33
CA ASN A 40 -17.51 8.09 -17.15
C ASN A 40 -18.17 8.45 -15.80
N TYR A 41 -18.33 7.48 -14.90
CA TYR A 41 -19.05 7.68 -13.63
C TYR A 41 -18.36 8.73 -12.73
N PHE A 42 -17.03 8.86 -12.81
CA PHE A 42 -16.26 9.87 -12.08
C PHE A 42 -15.69 10.95 -13.04
N PRO A 43 -16.44 12.01 -13.37
CA PRO A 43 -16.01 13.00 -14.37
C PRO A 43 -14.81 13.84 -13.94
N THR A 44 -14.60 14.03 -12.63
CA THR A 44 -13.53 14.89 -12.09
C THR A 44 -12.35 14.12 -11.52
N LEU A 45 -12.53 12.84 -11.17
CA LEU A 45 -11.53 12.05 -10.47
C LEU A 45 -10.37 11.71 -11.40
N GLN A 46 -9.17 12.18 -11.03
CA GLN A 46 -7.95 11.97 -11.82
C GLN A 46 -6.97 11.04 -11.12
N LYS A 47 -6.95 11.04 -9.78
CA LYS A 47 -5.96 10.33 -8.99
C LYS A 47 -6.65 9.42 -7.98
N VAL A 48 -6.23 8.16 -7.93
CA VAL A 48 -6.66 7.21 -6.91
C VAL A 48 -5.42 6.63 -6.25
N LEU A 49 -5.38 6.73 -4.93
CA LEU A 49 -4.44 5.99 -4.08
C LEU A 49 -5.19 4.84 -3.42
N THR A 50 -4.59 3.65 -3.44
CA THR A 50 -5.09 2.47 -2.71
C THR A 50 -4.00 1.92 -1.81
N GLY A 51 -4.39 1.12 -0.82
CA GLY A 51 -3.51 0.58 0.20
C GLY A 51 -4.30 -0.16 1.27
N ALA A 52 -3.69 -0.37 2.42
CA ALA A 52 -4.22 -1.10 3.58
C ALA A 52 -4.47 -2.62 3.38
N ALA A 53 -4.65 -3.08 2.15
CA ALA A 53 -4.71 -4.49 1.80
C ALA A 53 -4.18 -4.72 0.37
N PRO A 54 -3.79 -5.96 0.03
CA PRO A 54 -3.41 -6.29 -1.34
C PRO A 54 -4.57 -6.06 -2.33
N LEU A 55 -4.25 -5.54 -3.50
CA LEU A 55 -5.17 -5.45 -4.63
C LEU A 55 -4.81 -6.51 -5.66
N SER A 56 -5.78 -7.30 -6.13
CA SER A 56 -5.51 -8.29 -7.17
C SER A 56 -5.15 -7.62 -8.51
N ARG A 57 -4.24 -8.26 -9.26
CA ARG A 57 -3.87 -7.86 -10.61
C ARG A 57 -5.09 -7.65 -11.52
N SER A 58 -6.05 -8.58 -11.50
CA SER A 58 -7.27 -8.51 -12.31
C SER A 58 -8.13 -7.29 -11.99
N THR A 59 -8.27 -6.93 -10.71
CA THR A 59 -9.00 -5.73 -10.29
C THR A 59 -8.24 -4.47 -10.69
N TYR A 60 -6.90 -4.46 -10.52
CA TYR A 60 -6.07 -3.33 -10.94
C TYR A 60 -6.22 -3.05 -12.43
N GLU A 61 -6.05 -4.08 -13.27
CA GLU A 61 -6.19 -4.00 -14.73
C GLU A 61 -7.60 -3.55 -15.14
N THR A 62 -8.65 -4.12 -14.54
CA THR A 62 -10.03 -3.72 -14.86
C THR A 62 -10.30 -2.26 -14.50
N ILE A 63 -9.82 -1.78 -13.35
CA ILE A 63 -9.95 -0.36 -12.96
C ILE A 63 -9.21 0.54 -13.92
N ARG A 64 -7.96 0.19 -14.29
CA ARG A 64 -7.14 0.94 -15.25
C ARG A 64 -7.80 1.06 -16.63
N GLU A 65 -8.37 -0.02 -17.13
CA GLU A 65 -9.03 -0.07 -18.43
C GLU A 65 -10.36 0.70 -18.43
N ARG A 66 -11.17 0.49 -17.38
CA ARG A 66 -12.51 1.09 -17.29
C ARG A 66 -12.43 2.57 -16.94
N PHE A 67 -11.66 2.91 -15.92
CA PHE A 67 -11.54 4.26 -15.42
C PHE A 67 -10.17 4.80 -15.83
N ARG A 68 -10.17 5.77 -16.75
CA ARG A 68 -8.95 6.40 -17.28
C ARG A 68 -8.35 7.40 -16.29
N PHE A 69 -8.25 7.02 -15.01
CA PHE A 69 -7.57 7.82 -14.00
C PHE A 69 -6.16 8.12 -14.48
N ARG A 70 -5.75 9.38 -14.40
CA ARG A 70 -4.40 9.80 -14.77
C ARG A 70 -3.36 9.14 -13.87
N ASN A 71 -3.71 8.87 -12.62
CA ASN A 71 -2.85 8.20 -11.66
C ASN A 71 -3.64 7.19 -10.84
N PHE A 72 -3.20 5.94 -10.83
CA PHE A 72 -3.75 4.90 -9.96
C PHE A 72 -2.60 4.12 -9.32
N ARG A 73 -2.49 4.23 -7.99
CA ARG A 73 -1.28 3.88 -7.24
C ARG A 73 -1.60 2.99 -6.07
N ASN A 74 -0.68 2.06 -5.81
CA ASN A 74 -0.64 1.36 -4.54
C ASN A 74 0.23 2.13 -3.54
N SER A 75 -0.06 1.93 -2.26
CA SER A 75 0.70 2.46 -1.13
C SER A 75 0.73 1.44 -0.01
N TYR A 76 1.81 1.48 0.75
CA TYR A 76 2.01 0.60 1.90
C TYR A 76 2.43 1.39 3.13
N GLY A 77 1.95 0.90 4.26
CA GLY A 77 2.16 1.47 5.57
C GLY A 77 1.30 0.75 6.59
N MET A 78 1.61 1.02 7.86
CA MET A 78 0.83 0.60 9.01
C MET A 78 0.52 1.83 9.87
N SER A 79 -0.38 1.69 10.83
CA SER A 79 -0.73 2.79 11.74
C SER A 79 0.50 3.36 12.45
N GLU A 80 1.48 2.52 12.74
CA GLU A 80 2.71 2.84 13.44
C GLU A 80 3.75 3.55 12.55
N SER A 81 3.65 3.42 11.22
CA SER A 81 4.60 4.04 10.26
C SER A 81 4.00 5.15 9.40
N GLY A 82 2.68 5.33 9.41
CA GLY A 82 1.98 6.10 8.39
C GLY A 82 2.20 5.55 6.98
N PHE A 83 2.10 6.40 5.95
CA PHE A 83 2.38 6.03 4.56
C PHE A 83 3.90 5.98 4.31
N ALA A 84 4.49 4.79 4.41
CA ALA A 84 5.93 4.61 4.25
C ALA A 84 6.37 4.49 2.78
N LEU A 85 5.58 3.79 1.96
CA LEU A 85 5.89 3.46 0.57
C LEU A 85 4.75 3.85 -0.36
N ALA A 86 5.06 4.35 -1.56
CA ALA A 86 4.07 4.63 -2.59
C ALA A 86 4.63 4.58 -4.02
N VAL A 87 3.77 4.20 -4.98
CA VAL A 87 4.11 4.27 -6.42
C VAL A 87 4.21 5.74 -6.88
N HIS A 88 5.34 6.15 -7.44
CA HIS A 88 5.62 7.56 -7.80
C HIS A 88 5.07 7.97 -9.18
N LEU A 89 5.00 9.30 -9.44
CA LEU A 89 4.37 9.90 -10.64
C LEU A 89 5.13 9.63 -11.94
N GLY A 90 6.42 9.28 -11.86
CA GLY A 90 7.23 8.97 -13.04
C GLY A 90 7.11 7.53 -13.52
N ASP A 91 6.55 6.63 -12.71
CA ASP A 91 6.54 5.19 -12.99
C ASP A 91 5.35 4.83 -13.87
N THR A 92 5.57 4.89 -15.18
CA THR A 92 4.53 4.66 -16.21
C THR A 92 4.32 3.19 -16.57
N ASN A 93 5.14 2.28 -16.01
CA ASN A 93 5.03 0.84 -16.29
C ASN A 93 3.87 0.21 -15.50
N LEU A 94 2.82 -0.19 -16.21
CA LEU A 94 1.60 -0.75 -15.65
C LEU A 94 1.80 -2.07 -14.89
N LEU A 95 2.75 -2.91 -15.31
CA LEU A 95 3.03 -4.19 -14.66
C LEU A 95 3.74 -3.99 -13.32
N ILE A 96 4.69 -3.05 -13.27
CA ILE A 96 5.36 -2.67 -12.03
C ILE A 96 4.31 -2.17 -11.01
N ASN A 97 3.40 -1.31 -11.46
CA ASN A 97 2.45 -0.63 -10.58
C ASN A 97 1.40 -1.52 -9.90
N CYS A 98 1.13 -2.74 -10.41
CA CYS A 98 0.18 -3.65 -9.79
C CYS A 98 0.81 -4.60 -8.76
N GLU A 99 2.12 -4.86 -8.86
CA GLU A 99 2.83 -5.82 -7.99
C GLU A 99 3.65 -5.14 -6.89
N THR A 100 4.07 -3.90 -7.12
CA THR A 100 4.82 -3.11 -6.13
C THR A 100 3.91 -2.27 -5.25
N VAL A 101 4.38 -1.97 -4.04
CA VAL A 101 3.85 -0.91 -3.18
C VAL A 101 4.61 0.41 -3.35
N GLY A 102 5.59 0.42 -4.26
CA GLY A 102 6.33 1.59 -4.69
C GLY A 102 7.68 1.74 -4.02
N LYS A 103 8.18 2.98 -4.00
CA LYS A 103 9.48 3.32 -3.38
C LYS A 103 9.26 4.07 -2.07
N VAL A 104 10.38 4.27 -1.38
CA VAL A 104 10.43 4.98 -0.10
C VAL A 104 9.99 6.43 -0.27
N ASN A 105 8.99 6.85 0.51
CA ASN A 105 8.56 8.24 0.54
C ASN A 105 9.67 9.15 1.08
N PRO A 106 9.75 10.42 0.63
CA PRO A 106 10.69 11.39 1.20
C PRO A 106 10.55 11.48 2.73
N GLY A 107 11.67 11.51 3.45
CA GLY A 107 11.69 11.53 4.91
C GLY A 107 11.58 10.16 5.59
N MET A 108 11.44 9.08 4.80
CA MET A 108 11.45 7.71 5.31
C MET A 108 12.74 6.97 4.97
N GLN A 109 13.03 5.97 5.79
CA GLN A 109 14.05 4.95 5.56
C GLN A 109 13.35 3.59 5.66
N VAL A 110 13.62 2.71 4.69
CA VAL A 110 13.08 1.36 4.68
C VAL A 110 14.20 0.39 4.37
N MET A 111 14.27 -0.69 5.13
CA MET A 111 15.22 -1.78 4.94
C MET A 111 14.51 -3.12 5.02
N VAL A 112 15.14 -4.15 4.47
CA VAL A 112 14.70 -5.54 4.60
C VAL A 112 15.74 -6.27 5.44
N ILE A 113 15.32 -7.03 6.45
CA ILE A 113 16.22 -7.74 7.35
C ILE A 113 15.96 -9.25 7.39
N ASP A 114 17.01 -10.02 7.66
CA ASP A 114 16.89 -11.46 7.96
C ASP A 114 16.50 -11.72 9.44
N ASN A 115 16.38 -13.00 9.80
CA ASN A 115 16.07 -13.42 11.18
C ASN A 115 17.16 -13.08 12.20
N ASN A 116 18.38 -12.76 11.75
CA ASN A 116 19.51 -12.36 12.58
C ASN A 116 19.64 -10.83 12.67
N CYS A 117 18.65 -10.08 12.15
CA CYS A 117 18.64 -8.63 12.06
C CYS A 117 19.74 -8.04 11.16
N ASN A 118 20.25 -8.81 10.19
CA ASN A 118 21.15 -8.28 9.18
C ASN A 118 20.36 -7.67 8.03
N GLN A 119 20.79 -6.51 7.55
CA GLN A 119 20.20 -5.88 6.37
C GLN A 119 20.49 -6.70 5.11
N LEU A 120 19.46 -6.88 4.30
CA LEU A 120 19.49 -7.61 3.04
C LEU A 120 19.58 -6.67 1.83
N GLY A 121 20.20 -7.19 0.78
CA GLY A 121 20.33 -6.57 -0.55
C GLY A 121 19.05 -6.70 -1.39
N ALA A 122 19.13 -6.21 -2.62
CA ALA A 122 18.04 -6.32 -3.58
C ALA A 122 17.70 -7.79 -3.87
N ASN A 123 16.43 -8.06 -4.15
CA ASN A 123 15.85 -9.35 -4.48
C ASN A 123 15.99 -10.43 -3.37
N GLN A 124 16.28 -10.03 -2.14
CA GLN A 124 16.36 -10.92 -0.98
C GLN A 124 15.13 -10.75 -0.09
N LEU A 125 14.48 -11.87 0.25
CA LEU A 125 13.29 -11.90 1.11
C LEU A 125 13.66 -11.74 2.58
N GLY A 126 12.94 -10.87 3.27
CA GLY A 126 13.05 -10.69 4.72
C GLY A 126 11.94 -9.80 5.28
N GLU A 127 12.06 -9.45 6.55
CA GLU A 127 11.09 -8.56 7.19
C GLU A 127 11.35 -7.09 6.78
N ILE A 128 10.29 -6.40 6.38
CA ILE A 128 10.36 -4.97 6.08
C ILE A 128 10.37 -4.17 7.37
N CYS A 129 11.38 -3.31 7.52
CA CYS A 129 11.53 -2.41 8.66
C CYS A 129 11.56 -0.96 8.21
N MET A 130 10.93 -0.06 8.98
CA MET A 130 10.68 1.33 8.59
C MET A 130 11.10 2.31 9.67
N ASN A 131 11.65 3.46 9.29
CA ASN A 131 11.99 4.57 10.18
C ASN A 131 11.73 5.91 9.47
N GLY A 132 11.52 6.98 10.23
CA GLY A 132 11.34 8.34 9.73
C GLY A 132 10.52 9.22 10.66
N ASP A 133 10.44 10.52 10.38
CA ASP A 133 9.84 11.50 11.31
C ASP A 133 8.34 11.29 11.60
N GLN A 134 7.65 10.59 10.70
CA GLN A 134 6.23 10.27 10.79
C GLN A 134 5.93 8.96 11.55
N VAL A 135 6.96 8.23 11.97
CA VAL A 135 6.83 7.01 12.75
C VAL A 135 6.31 7.34 14.15
N THR A 136 5.42 6.49 14.68
CA THR A 136 4.93 6.62 16.06
C THR A 136 6.07 6.61 17.07
N PRO A 137 5.98 7.36 18.19
CA PRO A 137 6.89 7.20 19.31
C PRO A 137 6.68 5.87 20.07
N GLY A 138 5.66 5.10 19.73
CA GLY A 138 5.31 3.82 20.33
C GLY A 138 3.90 3.81 20.93
N TYR A 139 3.50 2.65 21.42
CA TYR A 139 2.26 2.46 22.15
C TYR A 139 2.32 3.08 23.55
N VAL A 140 1.27 3.80 23.91
CA VAL A 140 1.13 4.46 25.22
C VAL A 140 1.11 3.42 26.33
N ASN A 141 1.98 3.60 27.33
CA ASN A 141 2.08 2.76 28.53
C ASN A 141 2.26 1.25 28.27
N ASN A 142 2.92 0.89 27.16
CA ASN A 142 3.12 -0.51 26.80
C ASN A 142 4.55 -0.81 26.34
N SER A 143 5.48 -0.86 27.31
CA SER A 143 6.90 -1.13 27.03
C SER A 143 7.10 -2.49 26.35
N ALA A 144 6.36 -3.52 26.75
CA ALA A 144 6.50 -4.86 26.20
C ALA A 144 6.18 -4.94 24.70
N GLU A 145 5.18 -4.20 24.22
CA GLU A 145 4.90 -4.12 22.78
C GLU A 145 5.87 -3.16 22.07
N ASN A 146 6.32 -2.08 22.72
CA ASN A 146 7.34 -1.19 22.15
C ASN A 146 8.69 -1.91 21.94
N ASP A 147 9.10 -2.76 22.88
CA ASP A 147 10.33 -3.56 22.78
C ASP A 147 10.28 -4.57 21.61
N LYS A 148 9.08 -5.01 21.23
CA LYS A 148 8.86 -5.87 20.04
C LYS A 148 8.76 -5.05 18.76
N LEU A 149 8.13 -3.89 18.83
CA LEU A 149 7.87 -3.00 17.70
C LEU A 149 9.18 -2.44 17.13
N PHE A 150 10.11 -2.04 17.98
CA PHE A 150 11.35 -1.41 17.55
C PHE A 150 12.53 -2.38 17.51
N THR A 151 13.31 -2.30 16.43
CA THR A 151 14.67 -2.84 16.38
C THR A 151 15.60 -2.04 17.29
N ARG A 152 16.80 -2.57 17.54
CA ARG A 152 17.85 -1.86 18.31
C ARG A 152 18.26 -0.51 17.69
N ASN A 153 18.06 -0.35 16.39
CA ASN A 153 18.39 0.87 15.64
C ASN A 153 17.17 1.76 15.40
N SER A 154 16.11 1.61 16.20
CA SER A 154 14.89 2.43 16.17
C SER A 154 14.04 2.31 14.90
N PHE A 155 14.26 1.30 14.05
CA PHE A 155 13.31 0.97 12.99
C PHE A 155 12.13 0.17 13.55
N ILE A 156 10.93 0.45 13.08
CA ILE A 156 9.74 -0.36 13.31
C ILE A 156 9.82 -1.65 12.51
N ARG A 157 9.53 -2.76 13.18
CA ARG A 157 9.29 -4.09 12.61
C ARG A 157 7.84 -4.18 12.12
N SER A 158 7.64 -4.29 10.82
CA SER A 158 6.29 -4.35 10.25
C SER A 158 5.57 -5.67 10.54
N GLY A 159 6.32 -6.74 10.77
CA GLY A 159 5.82 -8.10 10.72
C GLY A 159 5.46 -8.58 9.32
N ASP A 160 5.75 -7.81 8.26
CA ASP A 160 5.50 -8.17 6.87
C ASP A 160 6.78 -8.61 6.17
N ILE A 161 6.68 -9.70 5.41
CA ILE A 161 7.76 -10.24 4.60
C ILE A 161 7.69 -9.64 3.21
N GLY A 162 8.83 -9.21 2.71
CA GLY A 162 8.96 -8.64 1.37
C GLY A 162 10.41 -8.53 0.92
N TYR A 163 10.58 -7.86 -0.21
CA TYR A 163 11.88 -7.56 -0.79
C TYR A 163 11.80 -6.24 -1.58
N TYR A 164 12.94 -5.74 -2.05
CA TYR A 164 13.01 -4.68 -3.04
C TYR A 164 13.84 -5.10 -4.24
N ASP A 165 13.53 -4.61 -5.43
CA ASP A 165 14.30 -4.89 -6.64
C ASP A 165 15.52 -3.95 -6.81
N ASP A 166 16.30 -4.16 -7.87
CA ASP A 166 17.46 -3.31 -8.19
C ASP A 166 17.11 -1.85 -8.51
N ASN A 167 15.82 -1.56 -8.74
CA ASN A 167 15.29 -0.21 -8.95
C ASN A 167 14.70 0.39 -7.66
N HIS A 168 14.81 -0.30 -6.52
CA HIS A 168 14.25 0.04 -5.21
C HIS A 168 12.71 0.11 -5.16
N PHE A 169 12.02 -0.66 -6.01
CA PHE A 169 10.60 -0.95 -5.83
C PHE A 169 10.43 -2.04 -4.78
N PHE A 170 9.53 -1.83 -3.83
CA PHE A 170 9.25 -2.78 -2.76
C PHE A 170 8.04 -3.66 -3.08
N TYR A 171 8.11 -4.91 -2.66
CA TYR A 171 7.11 -5.94 -2.89
C TYR A 171 6.77 -6.62 -1.57
N ILE A 172 5.48 -6.71 -1.26
CA ILE A 172 4.97 -7.36 -0.05
C ILE A 172 4.49 -8.76 -0.40
N ILE A 173 5.04 -9.77 0.26
CA ILE A 173 4.65 -11.19 0.06
C ILE A 173 3.52 -11.59 1.00
N GLY A 174 3.58 -11.16 2.26
CA GLY A 174 2.56 -11.49 3.25
C GLY A 174 3.01 -11.25 4.68
N ARG A 175 2.20 -11.67 5.65
CA ARG A 175 2.56 -11.58 7.07
C ARG A 175 3.59 -12.65 7.43
N SER A 176 4.56 -12.32 8.27
CA SER A 176 5.60 -13.26 8.73
C SER A 176 5.00 -14.56 9.30
N LYS A 177 3.91 -14.46 10.08
CA LYS A 177 3.22 -15.63 10.64
C LYS A 177 2.56 -16.52 9.58
N GLU A 178 2.15 -15.96 8.45
CA GLU A 178 1.48 -16.69 7.37
C GLU A 178 2.51 -17.35 6.46
N VAL A 179 3.59 -16.63 6.12
CA VAL A 179 4.67 -17.14 5.25
C VAL A 179 5.43 -18.30 5.90
N MET A 180 5.66 -18.26 7.21
CA MET A 180 6.33 -19.36 7.94
C MET A 180 5.47 -20.63 8.07
N ASN A 181 4.16 -20.56 7.84
CA ASN A 181 3.25 -21.71 7.92
C ASN A 181 3.07 -22.43 6.56
N VAL A 182 3.90 -22.12 5.57
CA VAL A 182 3.84 -22.71 4.21
C VAL A 182 4.88 -23.83 4.01
N ASP A 183 5.56 -24.26 5.09
CA ASP A 183 6.47 -25.41 5.10
C ASP A 183 5.80 -26.72 5.56
#